data_AF-A0A257ARL2-F1
#
_entry.id   AF-A0A257ARL2-F1
#
_cell.length_a   1.000
_cell.length_b   1.000
_cell.length_c   1.000
_cell.angle_alpha   90.00
_cell.angle_beta   90.00
_cell.angle_gamma   90.00
#
_symmetry.space_group_name_H-M   'P 1'
#
loop_
_entity.id
_entity.type
_entity.pdbx_description
1 polymer ?
#
loop_
_entity_poly.entity_id
_entity_poly.type
_entity_poly.pdbx_seq_one_letter_code
_entity_poly.pdbx_strand_id
1 'polypeptide(L)'
;MTEVFVGTSGWMYDWNRGGSFTWYVENSKLNAVELNASFYRFPYPSQVSSWARKGRGLRWSVKVHRSITHMRKLSEKAFKAWRKFSKLFEPLDEYVDFYLFQMPPNFSATDTNLDRVSNFIRMTNLGRRFAIEFRHQSWFKPELSEFISELGAVYVSIDSPMITWISSSNGIIYLRMHGRTDWYAHDYSGVELRKIVEEMAAHQPKKSDINGERVN
;
A
#
# COMPACT_ATOMS: atom_id res chain seq x y z
N MET A 1 1.00 14.36 -17.99
CA MET A 1 1.07 12.91 -18.24
C MET A 1 1.13 12.23 -16.87
N THR A 2 0.29 11.23 -16.63
CA THR A 2 0.23 10.51 -15.34
C THR A 2 1.42 9.56 -15.20
N GLU A 3 2.10 9.60 -14.07
CA GLU A 3 3.13 8.59 -13.73
C GLU A 3 2.44 7.30 -13.26
N VAL A 4 2.79 6.16 -13.88
CA VAL A 4 2.14 4.87 -13.56
C VAL A 4 3.17 3.85 -13.08
N PHE A 5 2.90 3.28 -11.92
CA PHE A 5 3.68 2.24 -11.28
C PHE A 5 2.81 1.00 -11.08
N VAL A 6 3.29 -0.14 -11.56
CA VAL A 6 2.59 -1.42 -11.47
C VAL A 6 3.54 -2.42 -10.84
N GLY A 7 3.04 -3.07 -9.80
CA GLY A 7 3.79 -4.01 -8.99
C GLY A 7 2.89 -5.11 -8.44
N THR A 8 3.50 -5.95 -7.62
CA THR A 8 2.80 -7.03 -6.92
C THR A 8 3.05 -6.97 -5.43
N SER A 9 2.11 -7.55 -4.68
CA SER A 9 2.14 -7.70 -3.23
C SER A 9 3.11 -8.80 -2.76
N GLY A 10 4.39 -8.59 -3.06
CA GLY A 10 5.48 -9.53 -2.89
C GLY A 10 6.02 -9.96 -4.26
N TRP A 11 6.83 -11.01 -4.29
CA TRP A 11 7.47 -11.50 -5.51
C TRP A 11 7.50 -13.04 -5.60
N MET A 12 6.86 -13.74 -4.66
CA MET A 12 6.86 -15.20 -4.60
C MET A 12 5.60 -15.74 -5.26
N TYR A 13 5.62 -15.87 -6.58
CA TYR A 13 4.52 -16.35 -7.41
C TYR A 13 4.99 -17.42 -8.39
N ASP A 14 4.07 -18.24 -8.90
CA ASP A 14 4.38 -19.35 -9.82
C ASP A 14 5.07 -18.90 -11.12
N TRP A 15 4.78 -17.67 -11.56
CA TRP A 15 5.43 -17.06 -12.72
C TRP A 15 6.85 -16.56 -12.42
N ASN A 16 7.21 -16.34 -11.14
CA ASN A 16 8.59 -16.09 -10.73
C ASN A 16 9.36 -17.40 -10.63
N ARG A 17 9.81 -17.90 -11.78
CA ARG A 17 10.53 -19.17 -11.90
C ARG A 17 11.84 -19.23 -11.10
N GLY A 18 12.43 -18.07 -10.79
CA GLY A 18 13.64 -17.98 -9.96
C GLY A 18 13.37 -17.92 -8.46
N GLY A 19 12.10 -17.84 -8.02
CA GLY A 19 11.71 -17.81 -6.61
C GLY A 19 12.43 -16.73 -5.80
N SER A 20 12.84 -15.62 -6.43
CA SER A 20 13.72 -14.65 -5.80
C SER A 20 13.40 -13.21 -6.21
N PHE A 21 13.80 -12.28 -5.35
CA PHE A 21 13.68 -10.86 -5.63
C PHE A 21 14.58 -10.41 -6.80
N THR A 22 15.76 -11.02 -6.95
CA THR A 22 16.63 -10.73 -8.11
C THR A 22 15.91 -11.06 -9.42
N TRP A 23 15.31 -12.26 -9.50
CA TRP A 23 14.57 -12.67 -10.68
C TRP A 23 13.41 -11.71 -10.97
N TYR A 24 12.69 -11.27 -9.94
CA TYR A 24 11.60 -10.30 -10.07
C TYR A 24 12.06 -9.00 -10.73
N VAL A 25 13.14 -8.41 -10.23
CA VAL A 25 13.70 -7.16 -10.78
C VAL A 25 14.11 -7.33 -12.24
N GLU A 26 14.71 -8.46 -12.58
CA GLU A 26 15.28 -8.70 -13.91
C GLU A 26 14.25 -9.14 -14.96
N ASN A 27 13.17 -9.82 -14.55
CA ASN A 27 12.30 -10.55 -15.47
C ASN A 27 10.82 -10.17 -15.44
N SER A 28 10.32 -9.53 -14.36
CA SER A 28 8.88 -9.24 -14.23
C SER A 28 8.38 -8.18 -15.19
N LYS A 29 9.26 -7.29 -15.68
CA LYS A 29 8.92 -6.05 -16.41
C LYS A 29 8.06 -5.06 -15.61
N LEU A 30 7.88 -5.31 -14.32
CA LEU A 30 7.18 -4.42 -13.38
C LEU A 30 8.16 -3.34 -12.89
N ASN A 31 7.62 -2.18 -12.54
CA ASN A 31 8.40 -1.01 -12.09
C ASN A 31 8.12 -0.61 -10.64
N ALA A 32 7.29 -1.39 -9.93
CA ALA A 32 7.07 -1.25 -8.51
C ALA A 32 6.94 -2.59 -7.79
N VAL A 33 7.02 -2.57 -6.46
CA VAL A 33 6.81 -3.74 -5.61
C VAL A 33 6.29 -3.33 -4.25
N GLU A 34 5.33 -4.10 -3.72
CA GLU A 34 4.86 -3.98 -2.35
C GLU A 34 5.53 -5.04 -1.46
N LEU A 35 6.32 -4.59 -0.48
CA LEU A 35 6.93 -5.45 0.51
C LEU A 35 5.93 -5.86 1.59
N ASN A 36 5.52 -7.13 1.57
CA ASN A 36 4.59 -7.70 2.55
C ASN A 36 5.26 -8.46 3.69
N ALA A 37 6.48 -8.96 3.52
CA ALA A 37 7.16 -9.75 4.55
C ALA A 37 7.36 -8.98 5.87
N SER A 38 7.52 -7.65 5.78
CA SER A 38 7.67 -6.73 6.91
C SER A 38 6.41 -6.62 7.79
N PHE A 39 5.25 -7.02 7.28
CA PHE A 39 4.01 -7.08 8.06
C PHE A 39 4.09 -8.09 9.20
N TYR A 40 4.74 -9.24 8.95
CA TYR A 40 4.78 -10.38 9.87
C TYR A 40 5.97 -10.34 10.83
N ARG A 41 7.11 -9.82 10.37
CA ARG A 41 8.36 -9.72 11.12
C ARG A 41 9.16 -8.51 10.70
N PHE A 42 9.97 -7.98 11.61
CA PHE A 42 10.99 -7.00 11.23
C PHE A 42 12.04 -7.71 10.38
N PRO A 43 12.35 -7.22 9.16
CA PRO A 43 13.42 -7.78 8.36
C PRO A 43 14.79 -7.56 9.02
N TYR A 44 15.77 -8.37 8.63
CA TYR A 44 17.15 -8.09 9.04
C TYR A 44 17.69 -6.85 8.31
N PRO A 45 18.55 -6.03 8.93
CA PRO A 45 19.15 -4.87 8.26
C PRO A 45 19.85 -5.23 6.94
N SER A 46 20.51 -6.39 6.88
CA SER A 46 21.14 -6.91 5.66
C SER A 46 20.14 -7.18 4.52
N GLN A 47 18.91 -7.57 4.84
CA GLN A 47 17.85 -7.74 3.84
C GLN A 47 17.44 -6.39 3.26
N VAL A 48 17.21 -5.38 4.11
CA VAL A 48 16.86 -4.03 3.66
C VAL A 48 17.94 -3.45 2.75
N SER A 49 19.21 -3.53 3.16
CA SER A 49 20.33 -3.06 2.32
C SER A 49 20.45 -3.84 1.00
N SER A 50 20.15 -5.14 1.00
CA SER A 50 20.12 -5.95 -0.21
C SER A 50 18.98 -5.53 -1.15
N TRP A 51 17.78 -5.29 -0.62
CA TRP A 51 16.64 -4.78 -1.38
C TRP A 51 16.92 -3.40 -1.96
N ALA A 52 17.48 -2.48 -1.18
CA ALA A 52 17.85 -1.15 -1.65
C ALA A 52 18.87 -1.20 -2.81
N ARG A 53 19.86 -2.10 -2.74
CA ARG A 53 20.85 -2.26 -3.81
C ARG A 53 20.26 -2.90 -5.06
N LYS A 54 19.47 -3.97 -4.91
CA LYS A 54 18.93 -4.76 -6.03
C LYS A 54 17.73 -4.08 -6.70
N GLY A 55 16.90 -3.38 -5.92
CA GLY A 55 15.62 -2.82 -6.35
C GLY A 55 15.65 -1.34 -6.70
N ARG A 56 16.81 -0.77 -7.06
CA ARG A 56 16.95 0.67 -7.35
C ARG A 56 16.08 1.17 -8.51
N GLY A 57 15.76 0.27 -9.45
CA GLY A 57 14.88 0.55 -10.58
C GLY A 57 13.38 0.42 -10.26
N LEU A 58 13.02 0.04 -9.03
CA LEU A 58 11.64 -0.13 -8.60
C LEU A 58 11.24 1.00 -7.65
N ARG A 59 9.95 1.35 -7.68
CA ARG A 59 9.30 2.06 -6.58
C ARG A 59 8.73 1.08 -5.57
N TRP A 60 8.79 1.46 -4.30
CA TRP A 60 8.44 0.56 -3.20
C TRP A 60 7.24 1.06 -2.41
N SER A 61 6.35 0.11 -2.10
CA SER A 61 5.36 0.24 -1.04
C SER A 61 5.74 -0.69 0.11
N VAL A 62 5.99 -0.17 1.30
CA VAL A 62 6.41 -0.98 2.47
C VAL A 62 5.23 -1.17 3.40
N LYS A 63 4.69 -2.39 3.47
CA LYS A 63 3.63 -2.72 4.43
C LYS A 63 4.18 -2.70 5.84
N VAL A 64 3.63 -1.82 6.67
CA VAL A 64 4.11 -1.62 8.03
C VAL A 64 3.81 -2.83 8.90
N HIS A 65 4.65 -3.07 9.90
CA HIS A 65 4.51 -4.24 10.76
C HIS A 65 3.15 -4.26 11.50
N ARG A 66 2.53 -5.45 11.60
CA ARG A 66 1.21 -5.66 12.21
C ARG A 66 1.08 -5.18 13.65
N SER A 67 2.19 -5.06 14.37
CA SER A 67 2.17 -4.49 15.72
C SER A 67 1.73 -3.02 15.74
N ILE A 68 1.89 -2.29 14.63
CA ILE A 68 1.52 -0.88 14.49
C ILE A 68 0.02 -0.76 14.17
N THR A 69 -0.46 -1.50 13.16
CA THR A 69 -1.84 -1.36 12.65
C THR A 69 -2.85 -2.31 13.29
N HIS A 70 -2.49 -3.57 13.56
CA HIS A 70 -3.43 -4.58 14.04
C HIS A 70 -3.44 -4.68 15.57
N MET A 71 -2.26 -4.72 16.20
CA MET A 71 -2.15 -4.89 17.66
C MET A 71 -2.34 -3.57 18.41
N ARG A 72 -1.64 -2.52 18.00
CA ARG A 72 -1.66 -1.21 18.67
C ARG A 72 -2.58 -0.19 18.01
N LYS A 73 -3.14 -0.52 16.83
CA LYS A 73 -4.17 0.27 16.12
C LYS A 73 -3.88 1.77 16.08
N LEU A 74 -2.67 2.14 15.66
CA LEU A 74 -2.23 3.54 15.54
C LEU A 74 -2.27 4.35 16.86
N SER A 75 -2.32 3.70 18.02
CA SER A 75 -2.18 4.38 19.30
C SER A 75 -0.80 5.06 19.44
N GLU A 76 -0.65 5.91 20.45
CA GLU A 76 0.65 6.51 20.79
C GLU A 76 1.74 5.46 21.03
N LYS A 77 1.39 4.31 21.61
CA LYS A 77 2.31 3.17 21.77
C LYS A 77 2.75 2.60 20.41
N ALA A 78 1.94 2.69 19.37
CA ALA A 78 2.31 2.28 18.01
C ALA A 78 3.42 3.17 17.43
N PHE A 79 3.49 4.44 17.83
CA PHE A 79 4.47 5.39 17.29
C PHE A 79 5.90 4.99 17.64
N LYS A 80 6.14 4.48 18.86
CA LYS A 80 7.45 3.94 19.24
C LYS A 80 7.87 2.75 18.36
N ALA A 81 6.93 1.89 17.99
CA ALA A 81 7.20 0.77 17.08
C ALA A 81 7.46 1.26 15.65
N TRP A 82 6.68 2.24 15.18
CA TRP A 82 6.90 2.91 13.90
C TRP A 82 8.28 3.55 13.79
N ARG A 83 8.76 4.28 14.81
CA ARG A 83 10.10 4.89 14.79
C ARG A 83 11.21 3.86 14.62
N LYS A 84 11.09 2.70 15.29
CA LYS A 84 12.06 1.59 15.11
C LYS A 84 11.95 0.99 13.70
N PHE A 85 10.73 0.84 13.20
CA PHE A 85 10.47 0.28 11.87
C PHE A 85 10.99 1.18 10.75
N SER A 86 10.62 2.46 10.74
CA SER A 86 11.11 3.43 9.74
C SER A 86 12.63 3.57 9.76
N LYS A 87 13.27 3.59 10.94
CA LYS A 87 14.73 3.61 11.06
C LYS A 87 15.40 2.42 10.36
N LEU A 88 14.82 1.23 10.47
CA LEU A 88 15.33 0.02 9.81
C LEU A 88 15.26 0.14 8.27
N PHE A 89 14.31 0.89 7.74
CA PHE A 89 14.08 1.08 6.31
C PHE A 89 14.84 2.26 5.69
N GLU A 90 15.63 3.01 6.45
CA GLU A 90 16.43 4.13 5.93
C GLU A 90 17.24 3.81 4.67
N PRO A 91 17.93 2.64 4.56
CA PRO A 91 18.67 2.32 3.33
C PRO A 91 17.80 2.19 2.07
N LEU A 92 16.51 1.88 2.22
CA LEU A 92 15.56 1.72 1.12
C LEU A 92 14.73 2.99 0.88
N ASP A 93 14.76 3.96 1.81
CA ASP A 93 13.75 5.01 1.92
C ASP A 93 13.66 5.91 0.69
N GLU A 94 14.76 6.15 -0.02
CA GLU A 94 14.78 6.92 -1.28
C GLU A 94 13.90 6.31 -2.39
N TYR A 95 13.71 4.98 -2.37
CA TYR A 95 12.89 4.24 -3.33
C TYR A 95 11.45 4.03 -2.85
N VAL A 96 11.14 4.35 -1.59
CA VAL A 96 9.83 4.10 -0.99
C VAL A 96 8.88 5.26 -1.30
N ASP A 97 7.84 4.96 -2.07
CA ASP A 97 6.72 5.86 -2.31
C ASP A 97 5.72 5.86 -1.17
N PHE A 98 5.42 4.68 -0.64
CA PHE A 98 4.40 4.53 0.39
C PHE A 98 4.87 3.64 1.54
N TYR A 99 4.56 4.07 2.75
CA TYR A 99 4.42 3.18 3.90
C TYR A 99 2.94 2.84 4.01
N LEU A 100 2.60 1.56 3.79
CA LEU A 100 1.23 1.06 3.77
C LEU A 100 0.79 0.66 5.19
N PHE A 101 -0.12 1.45 5.75
CA PHE A 101 -0.83 1.22 7.00
C PHE A 101 -2.17 0.54 6.74
N GLN A 102 -2.16 -0.76 6.43
CA GLN A 102 -3.40 -1.53 6.35
C GLN A 102 -4.00 -1.76 7.74
N MET A 103 -5.22 -1.29 7.96
CA MET A 103 -6.01 -1.47 9.18
C MET A 103 -6.81 -2.79 9.17
N PRO A 104 -7.01 -3.44 10.34
CA PRO A 104 -7.79 -4.67 10.42
C PRO A 104 -9.30 -4.44 10.20
N PRO A 105 -10.07 -5.49 9.86
CA PRO A 105 -11.53 -5.38 9.69
C PRO A 105 -12.29 -4.91 10.94
N ASN A 106 -11.73 -5.08 12.14
CA ASN A 106 -12.35 -4.61 13.39
C ASN A 106 -11.95 -3.17 13.79
N PHE A 107 -11.46 -2.38 12.83
CA PHE A 107 -11.16 -0.96 13.00
C PHE A 107 -12.22 -0.15 12.24
N SER A 108 -13.30 0.23 12.91
CA SER A 108 -14.40 1.02 12.34
C SER A 108 -14.16 2.53 12.45
N ALA A 109 -14.78 3.31 11.57
CA ALA A 109 -14.81 4.76 11.59
C ALA A 109 -15.63 5.33 12.76
N THR A 110 -15.06 5.31 13.96
CA THR A 110 -15.57 6.01 15.16
C THR A 110 -14.73 7.25 15.42
N ASP A 111 -15.26 8.22 16.16
CA ASP A 111 -14.52 9.45 16.53
C ASP A 111 -13.16 9.15 17.14
N THR A 112 -13.09 8.19 18.07
CA THR A 112 -11.82 7.73 18.66
C THR A 112 -10.83 7.20 17.62
N ASN A 113 -11.30 6.50 16.60
CA ASN A 113 -10.42 5.94 15.56
C ASN A 113 -10.04 6.99 14.51
N LEU A 114 -10.91 7.97 14.24
CA LEU A 114 -10.60 9.16 13.45
C LEU A 114 -9.48 9.97 14.12
N ASP A 115 -9.57 10.19 15.44
CA ASP A 115 -8.52 10.84 16.23
C ASP A 115 -7.21 10.06 16.21
N ARG A 116 -7.27 8.72 16.30
CA ARG A 116 -6.06 7.90 16.19
C ARG A 116 -5.39 8.06 14.83
N VAL A 117 -6.17 8.04 13.75
CA VAL A 117 -5.65 8.18 12.39
C VAL A 117 -5.03 9.58 12.21
N SER A 118 -5.75 10.65 12.57
CA SER A 118 -5.26 12.02 12.40
C SER A 118 -3.99 12.29 13.20
N ASN A 119 -3.97 11.89 14.47
CA ASN A 119 -2.79 12.05 15.32
C ASN A 119 -1.62 11.25 14.79
N PHE A 120 -1.84 10.01 14.35
CA PHE A 120 -0.75 9.17 13.86
C PHE A 120 -0.16 9.72 12.55
N ILE A 121 -1.00 10.17 11.60
CA ILE A 121 -0.54 10.83 10.38
C ILE A 121 0.36 12.03 10.72
N ARG A 122 -0.11 12.93 11.61
CA ARG A 122 0.65 14.11 12.05
C ARG A 122 1.97 13.73 12.73
N MET A 123 1.96 12.75 13.63
CA MET A 123 3.14 12.31 14.37
C MET A 123 4.21 11.69 13.45
N THR A 124 3.79 10.92 12.43
CA THR A 124 4.75 10.33 11.47
C THR A 124 5.32 11.34 10.49
N ASN A 125 4.58 12.41 10.18
CA ASN A 125 4.95 13.47 9.26
C ASN A 125 5.41 12.94 7.88
N LEU A 126 4.80 11.85 7.41
CA LEU A 126 5.13 11.21 6.14
C LEU A 126 4.51 11.94 4.93
N GLY A 127 3.51 12.80 5.16
CA GLY A 127 2.72 13.43 4.11
C GLY A 127 2.19 12.40 3.12
N ARG A 128 2.38 12.64 1.82
CA ARG A 128 1.93 11.75 0.73
C ARG A 128 2.48 10.32 0.77
N ARG A 129 3.54 10.07 1.57
CA ARG A 129 4.12 8.73 1.75
C ARG A 129 3.36 7.90 2.77
N PHE A 130 2.41 8.49 3.50
CA PHE A 130 1.51 7.76 4.40
C PHE A 130 0.32 7.22 3.59
N ALA A 131 0.30 5.92 3.32
CA ALA A 131 -0.84 5.29 2.65
C ALA A 131 -1.63 4.47 3.67
N ILE A 132 -2.93 4.73 3.83
CA ILE A 132 -3.80 4.00 4.77
C ILE A 132 -4.86 3.22 4.02
N GLU A 133 -4.95 1.92 4.31
CA GLU A 133 -5.98 1.05 3.73
C GLU A 133 -6.93 0.60 4.84
N PHE A 134 -8.23 0.79 4.61
CA PHE A 134 -9.27 0.34 5.52
C PHE A 134 -9.95 -0.93 5.02
N ARG A 135 -10.37 -1.78 5.98
CA ARG A 135 -11.06 -3.05 5.70
C ARG A 135 -12.46 -3.14 6.28
N HIS A 136 -12.90 -2.11 7.00
CA HIS A 136 -14.24 -2.05 7.59
C HIS A 136 -15.14 -1.13 6.78
N GLN A 137 -16.36 -1.58 6.49
CA GLN A 137 -17.29 -0.91 5.57
C GLN A 137 -17.58 0.57 5.93
N SER A 138 -17.54 0.90 7.23
CA SER A 138 -17.85 2.26 7.68
C SER A 138 -16.83 3.33 7.26
N TRP A 139 -15.68 2.94 6.68
CA TRP A 139 -14.68 3.86 6.14
C TRP A 139 -14.90 4.26 4.67
N PHE A 140 -15.78 3.57 3.93
CA PHE A 140 -16.00 3.83 2.50
C PHE A 140 -17.09 4.88 2.31
N LYS A 141 -16.73 6.12 2.64
CA LYS A 141 -17.55 7.30 2.43
C LYS A 141 -16.69 8.43 1.87
N PRO A 142 -17.19 9.25 0.94
CA PRO A 142 -16.38 10.29 0.30
C PRO A 142 -15.73 11.24 1.32
N GLU A 143 -16.46 11.67 2.35
CA GLU A 143 -15.98 12.58 3.39
C GLU A 143 -14.80 12.01 4.19
N LEU A 144 -14.73 10.68 4.33
CA LEU A 144 -13.61 10.03 5.03
C LEU A 144 -12.37 9.93 4.13
N SER A 145 -12.56 9.80 2.82
CA SER A 145 -11.43 9.87 1.88
C SER A 145 -10.86 11.29 1.77
N GLU A 146 -11.73 12.29 1.79
CA GLU A 146 -11.34 13.71 1.82
C GLU A 146 -10.58 14.05 3.11
N PHE A 147 -11.09 13.64 4.28
CA PHE A 147 -10.42 13.79 5.56
C PHE A 147 -8.96 13.26 5.57
N ILE A 148 -8.72 12.09 4.97
CA ILE A 148 -7.35 11.55 4.85
C ILE A 148 -6.49 12.41 3.91
N SER A 149 -7.06 12.87 2.79
CA SER A 149 -6.39 13.73 1.82
C SER A 149 -6.02 15.10 2.40
N GLU A 150 -6.91 15.71 3.20
CA GLU A 150 -6.65 16.99 3.89
C GLU A 150 -5.51 16.90 4.90
N LEU A 151 -5.32 15.72 5.52
CA LEU A 151 -4.17 15.44 6.38
C LEU A 151 -2.87 15.20 5.59
N GLY A 152 -2.92 15.27 4.26
CA GLY A 152 -1.80 15.05 3.35
C GLY A 152 -1.46 13.58 3.10
N ALA A 153 -2.23 12.64 3.67
CA ALA A 153 -2.05 11.20 3.49
C ALA A 153 -2.79 10.68 2.24
N VAL A 154 -2.51 9.44 1.87
CA VAL A 154 -3.15 8.74 0.75
C VAL A 154 -4.14 7.72 1.27
N TYR A 155 -5.41 7.88 0.90
CA TYR A 155 -6.43 6.86 1.09
C TYR A 155 -6.23 5.78 0.03
N VAL A 156 -5.93 4.55 0.45
CA VAL A 156 -5.69 3.43 -0.48
C VAL A 156 -7.01 3.01 -1.11
N SER A 157 -7.04 3.07 -2.45
CA SER A 157 -8.12 2.50 -3.26
C SER A 157 -8.06 0.99 -3.21
N ILE A 158 -9.21 0.33 -3.22
CA ILE A 158 -9.29 -1.13 -3.18
C ILE A 158 -10.22 -1.67 -4.25
N ASP A 159 -9.80 -2.76 -4.88
CA ASP A 159 -10.67 -3.66 -5.62
C ASP A 159 -10.67 -5.01 -4.90
N SER A 160 -11.82 -5.43 -4.39
CA SER A 160 -11.95 -6.60 -3.52
C SER A 160 -13.33 -7.26 -3.69
N PRO A 161 -13.54 -8.49 -3.20
CA PRO A 161 -14.86 -9.13 -3.26
C PRO A 161 -15.93 -8.39 -2.44
N MET A 162 -15.49 -7.57 -1.48
CA MET A 162 -16.39 -6.79 -0.63
C MET A 162 -16.82 -5.47 -1.29
N ILE A 163 -15.89 -4.77 -1.94
CA ILE A 163 -16.11 -3.44 -2.49
C ILE A 163 -15.03 -3.09 -3.52
N THR A 164 -15.43 -2.30 -4.52
CA THR A 164 -14.53 -1.50 -5.35
C THR A 164 -14.67 -0.04 -4.92
N TRP A 165 -13.57 0.58 -4.48
CA TRP A 165 -13.52 1.96 -4.03
C TRP A 165 -12.27 2.63 -4.58
N ILE A 166 -12.45 3.52 -5.56
CA ILE A 166 -11.36 4.31 -6.13
C ILE A 166 -11.48 5.75 -5.63
N SER A 167 -10.37 6.26 -5.09
CA SER A 167 -10.28 7.63 -4.58
C SER A 167 -8.88 8.18 -4.83
N SER A 168 -8.83 9.46 -5.21
CA SER A 168 -7.59 10.21 -5.44
C SER A 168 -7.33 11.12 -4.24
N SER A 169 -6.16 10.97 -3.62
CA SER A 169 -5.70 11.84 -2.55
C SER A 169 -4.63 12.78 -3.10
N ASN A 170 -4.93 14.07 -3.21
CA ASN A 170 -4.03 15.09 -3.74
C ASN A 170 -3.38 14.73 -5.10
N GLY A 171 -4.15 14.10 -5.99
CA GLY A 171 -3.68 13.67 -7.32
C GLY A 171 -2.91 12.34 -7.33
N ILE A 172 -2.98 11.55 -6.25
CA ILE A 172 -2.36 10.24 -6.15
C ILE A 172 -3.46 9.19 -5.98
N ILE A 173 -3.43 8.15 -6.81
CA ILE A 173 -4.18 6.91 -6.58
C ILE A 173 -3.17 5.82 -6.22
N TYR A 174 -3.35 5.19 -5.08
CA TYR A 174 -2.71 3.91 -4.77
C TYR A 174 -3.79 2.84 -4.69
N LEU A 175 -3.86 1.98 -5.70
CA LEU A 175 -4.83 0.90 -5.83
C LEU A 175 -4.21 -0.43 -5.40
N ARG A 176 -4.89 -1.15 -4.50
CA ARG A 176 -4.58 -2.53 -4.16
C ARG A 176 -5.67 -3.46 -4.69
N MET A 177 -5.29 -4.39 -5.56
CA MET A 177 -6.18 -5.34 -6.22
C MET A 177 -6.15 -6.68 -5.50
N HIS A 178 -7.21 -6.98 -4.76
CA HIS A 178 -7.37 -8.17 -3.92
C HIS A 178 -8.17 -9.29 -4.59
N GLY A 179 -8.83 -9.01 -5.71
CA GLY A 179 -9.67 -9.96 -6.46
C GLY A 179 -11.15 -9.68 -6.27
N ARG A 180 -12.04 -10.29 -7.07
CA ARG A 180 -13.50 -10.01 -7.01
C ARG A 180 -14.35 -11.21 -6.62
N THR A 181 -13.93 -12.42 -7.00
CA THR A 181 -14.66 -13.66 -6.67
C THR A 181 -14.18 -14.25 -5.35
N ASP A 182 -12.86 -14.37 -5.20
CA ASP A 182 -12.18 -14.89 -4.02
C ASP A 182 -11.01 -13.98 -3.66
N TRP A 183 -10.76 -13.83 -2.36
CA TRP A 183 -9.61 -13.08 -1.88
C TRP A 183 -8.32 -13.69 -2.40
N TYR A 184 -7.54 -12.90 -3.12
CA TYR A 184 -6.20 -13.20 -3.64
C TYR A 184 -6.15 -14.30 -4.72
N ALA A 185 -7.31 -14.81 -5.14
CA ALA A 185 -7.44 -15.89 -6.10
C ALA A 185 -8.38 -15.49 -7.25
N HIS A 186 -8.05 -14.39 -7.91
CA HIS A 186 -8.83 -13.87 -9.02
C HIS A 186 -7.93 -13.35 -10.13
N ASP A 187 -8.18 -13.86 -11.34
CA ASP A 187 -7.48 -13.48 -12.55
C ASP A 187 -8.33 -12.44 -13.27
N TYR A 188 -7.98 -11.16 -13.11
CA TYR A 188 -8.71 -10.06 -13.72
C TYR A 188 -8.70 -10.18 -15.24
N SER A 189 -9.89 -10.13 -15.84
CA SER A 189 -10.04 -10.07 -17.29
C SER A 189 -9.57 -8.71 -17.83
N GLY A 190 -9.18 -8.66 -19.10
CA GLY A 190 -8.83 -7.39 -19.75
C GLY A 190 -9.99 -6.39 -19.77
N VAL A 191 -11.24 -6.84 -19.68
CA VAL A 191 -12.42 -5.96 -19.57
C VAL A 191 -12.48 -5.32 -18.18
N GLU A 192 -12.22 -6.07 -17.11
CA GLU A 192 -12.20 -5.55 -15.75
C GLU A 192 -11.05 -4.57 -15.55
N LEU A 193 -9.86 -4.91 -16.05
CA LEU A 193 -8.69 -4.02 -16.00
C LEU A 193 -8.97 -2.69 -16.72
N ARG A 194 -9.61 -2.73 -17.90
CA ARG A 194 -9.97 -1.50 -18.63
C ARG A 194 -10.94 -0.63 -17.83
N LYS A 195 -11.98 -1.22 -17.23
CA LYS A 195 -12.94 -0.49 -16.38
C LYS A 195 -12.26 0.18 -15.20
N ILE A 196 -11.35 -0.53 -14.53
CA ILE A 196 -10.56 0.03 -13.42
C ILE A 196 -9.72 1.21 -13.91
N VAL A 197 -9.04 1.08 -15.04
CA VAL A 197 -8.22 2.15 -15.62
C VAL A 197 -9.07 3.37 -16.01
N GLU A 198 -10.24 3.15 -16.61
CA GLU A 198 -11.19 4.22 -16.96
C GLU A 198 -11.68 4.97 -15.72
N GLU A 199 -12.04 4.25 -14.66
CA GLU A 199 -12.46 4.83 -13.38
C GLU A 199 -11.32 5.62 -12.73
N MET A 200 -10.10 5.06 -12.69
CA MET A 200 -8.91 5.78 -12.21
C MET A 200 -8.64 7.05 -13.01
N ALA A 201 -8.76 7.00 -14.33
CA ALA A 201 -8.52 8.14 -15.22
C ALA A 201 -9.53 9.28 -15.00
N ALA A 202 -10.77 8.97 -14.59
CA ALA A 202 -11.79 9.97 -14.28
C ALA A 202 -11.39 10.89 -13.10
N HIS A 203 -10.51 10.42 -12.21
CA HIS A 203 -9.95 11.23 -11.12
C HIS A 203 -8.75 12.09 -11.53
N GLN A 204 -8.32 12.03 -12.79
CA GLN A 204 -7.18 12.77 -13.35
C GLN A 204 -5.92 12.73 -12.46
N PRO A 205 -5.47 11.53 -12.02
CA PRO A 205 -4.32 11.41 -11.14
C PRO A 205 -3.06 11.92 -11.82
N LYS A 206 -2.19 12.58 -11.04
CA LYS A 206 -0.81 12.87 -11.43
C LYS A 206 0.06 11.63 -11.30
N LYS A 207 -0.26 10.76 -10.34
CA LYS A 207 0.43 9.50 -10.06
C LYS A 207 -0.54 8.38 -9.75
N SER A 208 -0.28 7.20 -10.31
CA SER A 208 -1.01 5.97 -10.02
C SER A 208 -0.03 4.85 -9.65
N ASP A 209 -0.27 4.19 -8.52
CA ASP A 209 0.47 3.02 -8.06
C ASP A 209 -0.50 1.86 -7.89
N ILE A 210 -0.25 0.74 -8.56
CA ILE A 210 -1.17 -0.39 -8.66
C ILE A 210 -0.42 -1.63 -8.19
N ASN A 211 -0.85 -2.22 -7.08
CA ASN A 211 -0.30 -3.48 -6.58
C ASN A 211 -1.37 -4.57 -6.55
N GLY A 212 -1.14 -5.65 -7.29
CA GLY A 212 -1.99 -6.83 -7.29
C GLY A 212 -1.37 -7.99 -6.52
N GLU A 213 -2.23 -8.81 -5.89
CA GLU A 213 -1.81 -10.07 -5.25
C GLU A 213 -1.65 -11.20 -6.29
N ARG A 214 -2.19 -11.02 -7.51
CA ARG A 214 -1.82 -11.72 -8.75
C ARG A 214 -1.93 -10.70 -9.89
N VAL A 215 -0.90 -10.63 -10.73
CA VAL A 215 -0.90 -9.80 -11.93
C VAL A 215 -0.71 -10.74 -13.11
N ASN A 216 -1.68 -10.76 -14.01
CA ASN A 216 -1.58 -11.41 -15.32
C ASN A 216 -0.88 -10.48 -16.32
#